data_AF-A0A3C0GHV8-F1
#
_entry.id   AF-A0A3C0GHV8-F1
#
_cell.length_a   1.000
_cell.length_b   1.000
_cell.length_c   1.000
_cell.angle_alpha   90.00
_cell.angle_beta   90.00
_cell.angle_gamma   90.00
#
_symmetry.space_group_name_H-M   'P 1'
#
loop_
_entity.id
_entity.type
_entity.pdbx_description
1 polymer ?
#
loop_
_entity_poly.entity_id
_entity_poly.type
_entity_poly.pdbx_seq_one_letter_code
_entity_poly.pdbx_strand_id
1 'polypeptide(L)'
;MEQAEQKEIKKEPEVDLDLDGVQETQIDLDDKVEDKHPSEIKKEEVDLGYTDIKTTSEEKAETKKDEIQEEETLQETKADKKEDKDDLSKVSDNAQKRIKELTYKYREAERREKAALEYAKGLKTKYEDVNAKYQSTDEEYLKQYDARIDAERDKVKRQLKDALDLQDTEKVMEANDALTKLAVEKEKVRISLSEKEKAKKEKKEDKPETTINQQINEQAAPQKI
;
A
#
# COMPACT_ATOMS: atom_id res chain seq x y z
N MET A 1 51.81 26.95 44.53
CA MET A 1 51.67 26.23 43.24
C MET A 1 51.61 24.77 43.61
N GLU A 2 50.59 23.99 43.33
CA GLU A 2 49.55 24.11 42.33
C GLU A 2 48.42 23.17 42.76
N GLN A 3 47.18 23.67 42.75
CA GLN A 3 45.99 22.89 43.00
C GLN A 3 45.68 22.09 41.72
N ALA A 4 45.40 20.79 41.86
CA ALA A 4 44.80 20.00 40.78
C ALA A 4 43.52 19.35 41.32
N GLU A 5 42.46 20.12 41.17
CA GLU A 5 41.06 19.72 41.11
C GLU A 5 40.86 18.72 39.95
N GLN A 6 40.17 17.59 40.19
CA GLN A 6 39.24 16.98 39.22
C GLN A 6 38.47 15.75 39.75
N LYS A 7 37.16 15.98 39.91
CA LYS A 7 35.99 15.14 39.58
C LYS A 7 35.80 13.77 40.27
N GLU A 8 34.95 13.78 41.29
CA GLU A 8 34.13 12.64 41.70
C GLU A 8 33.16 12.23 40.57
N ILE A 9 33.23 10.96 40.17
CA ILE A 9 32.20 10.30 39.37
C ILE A 9 31.39 9.45 40.34
N LYS A 10 30.14 9.85 40.58
CA LYS A 10 29.15 9.08 41.34
C LYS A 10 28.93 7.73 40.63
N LYS A 11 29.27 6.63 41.29
CA LYS A 11 28.85 5.28 40.88
C LYS A 11 27.35 5.14 41.16
N GLU A 12 26.61 4.67 40.16
CA GLU A 12 25.20 4.29 40.28
C GLU A 12 25.04 3.10 41.25
N PRO A 13 23.91 2.97 41.97
CA PRO A 13 23.65 1.80 42.80
C PRO A 13 23.26 0.60 41.93
N GLU A 14 24.12 -0.41 41.88
CA GLU A 14 23.81 -1.74 41.35
C GLU A 14 22.85 -2.41 42.35
N VAL A 15 21.64 -2.74 41.89
CA VAL A 15 20.62 -3.42 42.69
C VAL A 15 20.61 -4.89 42.27
N ASP A 16 21.15 -5.76 43.11
CA ASP A 16 21.12 -7.20 42.91
C ASP A 16 19.70 -7.72 43.16
N LEU A 17 19.11 -8.38 42.14
CA LEU A 17 17.84 -9.07 42.25
C LEU A 17 18.07 -10.44 42.92
N ASP A 18 17.69 -10.54 44.19
CA ASP A 18 17.72 -11.78 44.98
C ASP A 18 16.68 -12.77 44.41
N LEU A 19 17.11 -13.72 43.59
CA LEU A 19 16.25 -14.76 42.99
C LEU A 19 16.37 -16.11 43.72
N ASP A 20 17.12 -16.13 44.82
CA ASP A 20 17.58 -17.31 45.55
C ASP A 20 16.46 -18.04 46.33
N GLY A 21 15.24 -17.51 46.27
CA GLY A 21 14.08 -17.99 47.04
C GLY A 21 12.88 -18.47 46.22
N VAL A 22 12.90 -18.42 44.89
CA VAL A 22 11.75 -18.83 44.06
C VAL A 22 11.84 -20.30 43.69
N GLN A 23 11.05 -21.15 44.35
CA GLN A 23 10.86 -22.55 43.93
C GLN A 23 9.93 -22.58 42.72
N GLU A 24 10.37 -23.18 41.62
CA GLU A 24 9.56 -23.42 40.43
C GLU A 24 8.37 -24.32 40.78
N THR A 25 7.17 -23.77 40.85
CA THR A 25 5.95 -24.58 40.99
C THR A 25 5.55 -25.10 39.61
N GLN A 26 5.84 -26.38 39.32
CA GLN A 26 5.22 -27.09 38.19
C GLN A 26 3.71 -27.18 38.45
N ILE A 27 2.93 -26.55 37.57
CA ILE A 27 1.48 -26.71 37.51
C ILE A 27 1.22 -27.82 36.50
N ASP A 28 0.91 -29.02 36.99
CA ASP A 28 0.40 -30.10 36.17
C ASP A 28 -1.07 -29.81 35.83
N LEU A 29 -1.36 -29.57 34.56
CA LEU A 29 -2.72 -29.41 34.04
C LEU A 29 -3.30 -30.80 33.77
N ASP A 30 -4.24 -31.24 34.61
CA ASP A 30 -5.06 -32.44 34.39
C ASP A 30 -5.97 -32.25 33.17
N ASP A 31 -5.72 -33.03 32.12
CA ASP A 31 -6.54 -33.15 30.91
C ASP A 31 -7.90 -33.79 31.20
N LYS A 32 -8.96 -32.99 31.44
CA LYS A 32 -10.34 -33.43 31.18
C LYS A 32 -11.39 -32.32 31.12
N VAL A 33 -11.52 -31.61 29.99
CA VAL A 33 -12.83 -31.14 29.50
C VAL A 33 -12.82 -31.13 27.97
N GLU A 34 -13.85 -31.73 27.39
CA GLU A 34 -14.12 -31.87 25.96
C GLU A 34 -14.25 -30.51 25.26
N ASP A 35 -13.41 -30.23 24.27
CA ASP A 35 -13.69 -29.24 23.23
C ASP A 35 -13.92 -29.93 21.88
N LYS A 36 -15.18 -29.93 21.46
CA LYS A 36 -15.58 -30.21 20.09
C LYS A 36 -15.11 -29.08 19.18
N HIS A 37 -13.86 -29.14 18.72
CA HIS A 37 -13.43 -28.37 17.57
C HIS A 37 -13.76 -29.15 16.29
N PRO A 38 -14.62 -28.64 15.38
CA PRO A 38 -14.63 -29.12 14.01
C PRO A 38 -13.32 -28.65 13.35
N SER A 39 -12.26 -29.44 13.53
CA SER A 39 -11.25 -29.65 12.49
C SER A 39 -12.01 -30.18 11.27
N GLU A 40 -11.85 -29.67 10.06
CA GLU A 40 -10.63 -29.76 9.29
C GLU A 40 -10.86 -28.90 8.03
N ILE A 41 -10.19 -27.75 7.95
CA ILE A 41 -10.22 -26.94 6.73
C ILE A 41 -9.43 -27.74 5.70
N LYS A 42 -10.12 -28.30 4.70
CA LYS A 42 -9.50 -28.93 3.53
C LYS A 42 -8.55 -27.92 2.90
N LYS A 43 -7.25 -28.18 3.02
CA LYS A 43 -6.21 -27.45 2.30
C LYS A 43 -6.28 -27.89 0.84
N GLU A 44 -7.18 -27.28 0.09
CA GLU A 44 -7.17 -27.37 -1.36
C GLU A 44 -6.08 -26.42 -1.86
N GLU A 45 -5.06 -26.98 -2.50
CA GLU A 45 -3.99 -26.21 -3.13
C GLU A 45 -4.60 -25.41 -4.27
N VAL A 46 -4.79 -24.12 -4.03
CA VAL A 46 -5.23 -23.18 -5.06
C VAL A 46 -4.03 -22.90 -5.96
N ASP A 47 -4.01 -23.49 -7.15
CA ASP A 47 -3.00 -23.19 -8.18
C ASP A 47 -3.16 -21.74 -8.63
N LEU A 48 -2.23 -20.89 -8.16
CA LEU A 48 -2.20 -19.46 -8.47
C LEU A 48 -1.53 -19.16 -9.82
N GLY A 49 -1.22 -20.17 -10.65
CA GLY A 49 -0.74 -19.97 -12.02
C GLY A 49 0.64 -19.30 -12.12
N TYR A 50 1.42 -19.30 -11.04
CA TYR A 50 2.82 -18.90 -11.09
C TYR A 50 3.64 -20.05 -11.65
N THR A 51 3.72 -20.10 -12.97
CA THR A 51 4.78 -20.86 -13.63
C THR A 51 6.12 -20.25 -13.19
N ASP A 52 6.94 -21.05 -12.51
CA ASP A 52 8.30 -20.70 -12.14
C ASP A 52 9.14 -20.43 -13.40
N ILE A 53 9.32 -19.15 -13.74
CA ILE A 53 10.13 -18.71 -14.89
C ILE A 53 11.62 -19.05 -14.70
N LYS A 54 12.02 -19.57 -13.53
CA LYS A 54 13.43 -19.82 -13.20
C LYS A 54 14.00 -21.14 -13.72
N THR A 55 13.19 -22.14 -14.07
CA THR A 55 13.70 -23.42 -14.61
C THR A 55 13.67 -23.51 -16.14
N THR A 56 13.09 -22.51 -16.82
CA THR A 56 13.11 -22.39 -18.30
C THR A 56 14.11 -21.35 -18.81
N SER A 57 14.87 -20.70 -17.92
CA SER A 57 15.80 -19.63 -18.28
C SER A 57 17.19 -20.11 -18.68
N GLU A 58 17.59 -21.32 -18.30
CA GLU A 58 18.95 -21.81 -18.58
C GLU A 58 19.05 -22.54 -19.93
N GLU A 59 17.98 -23.18 -20.41
CA GLU A 59 17.98 -23.82 -21.75
C GLU A 59 17.64 -22.83 -22.90
N LYS A 60 17.20 -21.61 -22.58
CA LYS A 60 16.88 -20.55 -23.55
C LYS A 60 17.91 -19.42 -23.63
N ALA A 61 18.96 -19.49 -22.81
CA ALA A 61 20.04 -18.51 -22.81
C ALA A 61 21.16 -18.84 -23.81
N GLU A 62 21.33 -20.11 -24.21
CA GLU A 62 22.31 -20.50 -25.22
C GLU A 62 21.79 -20.34 -26.66
N THR A 63 20.48 -20.33 -26.89
CA THR A 63 19.90 -20.13 -28.23
C THR A 63 19.70 -18.66 -28.62
N LYS A 64 19.90 -17.71 -27.69
CA LYS A 64 19.68 -16.27 -27.93
C LYS A 64 20.94 -15.44 -28.18
N LYS A 65 22.13 -16.04 -28.11
CA LYS A 65 23.39 -15.31 -28.35
C LYS A 65 23.90 -15.44 -29.78
N ASP A 66 23.45 -16.45 -30.53
CA ASP A 66 23.77 -16.62 -31.95
C ASP A 66 22.80 -15.89 -32.90
N GLU A 67 21.60 -15.50 -32.45
CA GLU A 67 20.59 -14.90 -33.34
C GLU A 67 20.68 -13.36 -33.45
N ILE A 68 21.59 -12.70 -32.70
CA ILE A 68 21.72 -11.23 -32.71
C ILE A 68 22.87 -10.76 -33.61
N GLN A 69 23.70 -11.66 -34.15
CA GLN A 69 24.84 -11.30 -35.00
C GLN A 69 24.59 -11.48 -36.51
N GLU A 70 23.43 -12.00 -36.92
CA GLU A 70 23.15 -12.32 -38.34
C GLU A 70 22.13 -11.38 -39.02
N GLU A 71 21.52 -10.44 -38.29
CA GLU A 71 20.46 -9.58 -38.85
C GLU A 71 20.95 -8.22 -39.41
N GLU A 72 22.23 -7.87 -39.27
CA GLU A 72 22.77 -6.58 -39.78
C GLU A 72 23.44 -6.68 -41.17
N THR A 73 23.51 -7.86 -41.80
CA THR A 73 24.26 -8.07 -43.06
C THR A 73 23.42 -8.35 -44.31
N LEU A 74 22.09 -8.20 -44.28
CA LEU A 74 21.22 -8.55 -45.42
C LEU A 74 20.52 -7.37 -46.10
N GLN A 75 20.95 -6.13 -45.85
CA GLN A 75 20.33 -4.93 -46.43
C GLN A 75 21.07 -4.29 -47.60
N GLU A 76 21.95 -5.03 -48.27
CA GLU A 76 22.54 -4.60 -49.53
C GLU A 76 22.40 -5.72 -50.57
N THR A 77 22.02 -5.36 -51.80
CA THR A 77 21.71 -6.22 -52.95
C THR A 77 20.29 -6.82 -53.01
N LYS A 78 19.37 -6.02 -53.56
CA LYS A 78 18.42 -6.45 -54.60
C LYS A 78 17.84 -5.24 -55.32
N ALA A 79 18.74 -4.52 -55.98
CA ALA A 79 18.38 -3.78 -57.18
C ALA A 79 18.44 -4.77 -58.34
N ASP A 80 17.31 -5.40 -58.67
CA ASP A 80 17.17 -6.06 -59.97
C ASP A 80 15.86 -5.60 -60.60
N LYS A 81 16.02 -4.68 -61.55
CA LYS A 81 14.98 -4.25 -62.48
C LYS A 81 14.72 -5.41 -63.44
N LYS A 82 13.49 -5.91 -63.48
CA LYS A 82 12.91 -6.45 -64.71
C LYS A 82 11.52 -5.88 -64.90
N GLU A 83 11.34 -5.25 -66.05
CA GLU A 83 10.14 -4.55 -66.50
C GLU A 83 8.99 -5.51 -66.84
N ASP A 84 7.81 -5.11 -66.37
CA ASP A 84 6.57 -4.90 -67.11
C ASP A 84 5.92 -6.08 -67.86
N LYS A 85 4.84 -6.58 -67.24
CA LYS A 85 3.43 -6.37 -67.69
C LYS A 85 2.39 -7.20 -66.93
N ASP A 86 2.82 -7.98 -65.94
CA ASP A 86 1.95 -8.78 -65.07
C ASP A 86 2.06 -8.38 -63.57
N ASP A 87 2.70 -7.22 -63.31
CA ASP A 87 3.07 -6.76 -61.98
C ASP A 87 2.02 -5.87 -61.30
N LEU A 88 1.02 -5.38 -62.03
CA LEU A 88 -0.02 -4.51 -61.46
C LEU A 88 -0.90 -5.27 -60.45
N SER A 89 -1.21 -6.54 -60.73
CA SER A 89 -1.95 -7.41 -59.80
C SER A 89 -1.13 -7.64 -58.52
N LYS A 90 0.15 -7.97 -58.64
CA LYS A 90 1.02 -8.23 -57.48
C LYS A 90 1.24 -6.98 -56.62
N VAL A 91 1.38 -5.81 -57.24
CA VAL A 91 1.47 -4.52 -56.52
C VAL A 91 0.16 -4.22 -55.79
N SER A 92 -1.00 -4.46 -56.42
CA SER A 92 -2.32 -4.34 -55.79
C SER A 92 -2.46 -5.31 -54.61
N ASP A 93 -2.08 -6.57 -54.79
CA ASP A 93 -2.16 -7.62 -53.76
C ASP A 93 -1.26 -7.31 -52.56
N ASN A 94 -0.05 -6.80 -52.80
CA ASN A 94 0.87 -6.36 -51.74
C ASN A 94 0.34 -5.12 -51.00
N ALA A 95 -0.24 -4.15 -51.71
CA ALA A 95 -0.89 -3.01 -51.08
C ALA A 95 -2.08 -3.45 -50.20
N GLN A 96 -2.92 -4.36 -50.69
CA GLN A 96 -4.04 -4.91 -49.91
C GLN A 96 -3.58 -5.67 -48.66
N LYS A 97 -2.51 -6.47 -48.75
CA LYS A 97 -1.91 -7.16 -47.59
C LYS A 97 -1.43 -6.16 -46.54
N ARG A 98 -0.67 -5.14 -46.96
CA ARG A 98 -0.19 -4.08 -46.05
C ARG A 98 -1.33 -3.30 -45.41
N ILE A 99 -2.39 -2.98 -46.16
CA ILE A 99 -3.59 -2.32 -45.62
C ILE A 99 -4.27 -3.22 -44.58
N LYS A 100 -4.40 -4.52 -44.85
CA LYS A 100 -4.97 -5.49 -43.89
C LYS A 100 -4.13 -5.56 -42.61
N GLU A 101 -2.81 -5.63 -42.73
CA GLU A 101 -1.89 -5.62 -41.59
C GLU A 101 -1.97 -4.33 -40.78
N LEU A 102 -1.97 -3.17 -41.43
CA LEU A 102 -2.10 -1.87 -40.76
C LEU A 102 -3.46 -1.74 -40.06
N THR A 103 -4.54 -2.21 -40.70
CA THR A 103 -5.88 -2.21 -40.11
C THR A 103 -5.96 -3.14 -38.90
N TYR A 104 -5.35 -4.33 -38.98
CA TYR A 104 -5.28 -5.26 -37.85
C TYR A 104 -4.47 -4.65 -36.70
N LYS A 105 -3.29 -4.10 -36.97
CA LYS A 105 -2.45 -3.41 -35.97
C LYS A 105 -3.19 -2.24 -35.32
N TYR A 106 -3.90 -1.44 -36.10
CA TYR A 106 -4.68 -0.31 -35.59
C TYR A 106 -5.82 -0.76 -34.67
N ARG A 107 -6.62 -1.76 -35.09
CA ARG A 107 -7.71 -2.30 -34.25
C ARG A 107 -7.18 -3.00 -33.00
N GLU A 108 -6.04 -3.67 -33.10
CA GLU A 108 -5.39 -4.31 -31.96
C GLU A 108 -4.84 -3.27 -30.98
N ALA A 109 -4.23 -2.19 -31.50
CA ALA A 109 -3.80 -1.06 -30.70
C ALA A 109 -4.98 -0.39 -29.99
N GLU A 110 -6.12 -0.19 -30.68
CA GLU A 110 -7.33 0.38 -30.09
C GLU A 110 -7.90 -0.52 -28.98
N ARG A 111 -7.91 -1.85 -29.18
CA ARG A 111 -8.31 -2.80 -28.13
C ARG A 111 -7.38 -2.75 -26.93
N ARG A 112 -6.07 -2.70 -27.18
CA ARG A 112 -5.04 -2.61 -26.14
C ARG A 112 -5.12 -1.29 -25.37
N GLU A 113 -5.35 -0.18 -26.06
CA GLU A 113 -5.54 1.14 -25.45
C GLU A 113 -6.79 1.15 -24.57
N LYS A 114 -7.93 0.64 -25.06
CA LYS A 114 -9.16 0.54 -24.26
C LYS A 114 -8.97 -0.31 -23.01
N ALA A 115 -8.33 -1.48 -23.13
CA ALA A 115 -8.03 -2.34 -21.99
C ALA A 115 -7.08 -1.67 -20.98
N ALA A 116 -6.06 -0.95 -21.46
CA ALA A 116 -5.14 -0.21 -20.60
C ALA A 116 -5.85 0.94 -19.87
N LEU A 117 -6.73 1.67 -20.56
CA LEU A 117 -7.54 2.74 -19.95
C LEU A 117 -8.52 2.20 -18.91
N GLU A 118 -9.17 1.07 -19.19
CA GLU A 118 -10.06 0.40 -18.23
C GLU A 118 -9.28 -0.07 -16.99
N TYR A 119 -8.11 -0.69 -17.19
CA TYR A 119 -7.24 -1.09 -16.10
C TYR A 119 -6.78 0.12 -15.27
N ALA A 120 -6.34 1.20 -15.91
CA ALA A 120 -5.91 2.41 -15.24
C ALA A 120 -7.05 3.05 -14.42
N LYS A 121 -8.27 3.08 -14.98
CA LYS A 121 -9.48 3.53 -14.26
C LYS A 121 -9.77 2.61 -13.07
N GLY A 122 -9.75 1.30 -13.27
CA GLY A 122 -9.98 0.32 -12.21
C GLY A 122 -8.93 0.36 -11.10
N LEU A 123 -7.68 0.67 -11.42
CA LEU A 123 -6.63 0.88 -10.42
C LEU A 123 -6.86 2.19 -9.66
N LYS A 124 -7.21 3.27 -10.37
CA LYS A 124 -7.53 4.57 -9.76
C LYS A 124 -8.71 4.45 -8.78
N THR A 125 -9.80 3.79 -9.17
CA THR A 125 -10.97 3.61 -8.27
C THR A 125 -10.60 2.79 -7.05
N LYS A 126 -9.88 1.67 -7.21
CA LYS A 126 -9.38 0.88 -6.07
C LYS A 126 -8.50 1.71 -5.13
N TYR A 127 -7.62 2.53 -5.68
CA TYR A 127 -6.78 3.41 -4.88
C TYR A 127 -7.61 4.46 -4.11
N GLU A 128 -8.56 5.10 -4.79
CA GLU A 128 -9.47 6.06 -4.16
C GLU A 128 -10.32 5.41 -3.06
N ASP A 129 -10.83 4.20 -3.27
CA ASP A 129 -11.61 3.43 -2.30
C ASP A 129 -10.77 3.04 -1.08
N VAL A 130 -9.56 2.51 -1.30
CA VAL A 130 -8.64 2.13 -0.21
C VAL A 130 -8.23 3.36 0.58
N ASN A 131 -7.90 4.47 -0.11
CA ASN A 131 -7.55 5.71 0.55
C ASN A 131 -8.74 6.28 1.34
N ALA A 132 -9.97 6.23 0.80
CA ALA A 132 -11.16 6.67 1.53
C ALA A 132 -11.42 5.82 2.78
N LYS A 133 -11.30 4.50 2.67
CA LYS A 133 -11.41 3.58 3.81
C LYS A 133 -10.35 3.86 4.87
N TYR A 134 -9.10 4.00 4.47
CA TYR A 134 -8.00 4.34 5.37
C TYR A 134 -8.27 5.61 6.16
N GLN A 135 -8.67 6.69 5.48
CA GLN A 135 -9.01 7.96 6.14
C GLN A 135 -10.19 7.80 7.10
N SER A 136 -11.22 7.05 6.72
CA SER A 136 -12.38 6.80 7.60
C SER A 136 -12.04 5.97 8.84
N THR A 137 -11.26 4.91 8.69
CA THR A 137 -10.82 4.06 9.80
C THR A 137 -9.91 4.83 10.76
N ASP A 138 -9.02 5.67 10.22
CA ASP A 138 -8.12 6.49 11.00
C ASP A 138 -8.86 7.64 11.74
N GLU A 139 -9.93 8.21 11.15
CA GLU A 139 -10.85 9.11 11.85
C GLU A 139 -11.63 8.40 12.97
N GLU A 140 -12.11 7.18 12.71
CA GLU A 140 -12.87 6.38 13.68
C GLU A 140 -12.01 5.94 14.86
N TYR A 141 -10.77 5.50 14.60
CA TYR A 141 -9.81 5.14 15.64
C TYR A 141 -9.57 6.30 16.62
N LEU A 142 -9.34 7.52 16.11
CA LEU A 142 -9.15 8.69 16.97
C LEU A 142 -10.39 9.01 17.81
N LYS A 143 -11.59 8.83 17.27
CA LYS A 143 -12.84 9.04 18.02
C LYS A 143 -13.04 7.99 19.11
N GLN A 144 -12.76 6.72 18.81
CA GLN A 144 -12.81 5.65 19.80
C GLN A 144 -11.78 5.87 20.91
N TYR A 145 -10.58 6.36 20.55
CA TYR A 145 -9.53 6.68 21.50
C TYR A 145 -9.90 7.89 22.38
N ASP A 146 -10.51 8.95 21.83
CA ASP A 146 -11.04 10.08 22.62
C ASP A 146 -12.11 9.61 23.63
N ALA A 147 -13.05 8.78 23.19
CA ALA A 147 -14.07 8.20 24.07
C ALA A 147 -13.46 7.32 25.18
N ARG A 148 -12.39 6.57 24.85
CA ARG A 148 -11.64 5.78 25.82
C ARG A 148 -10.94 6.66 26.85
N ILE A 149 -10.28 7.75 26.42
CA ILE A 149 -9.65 8.70 27.33
C ILE A 149 -10.70 9.31 28.26
N ASP A 150 -11.89 9.63 27.76
CA ASP A 150 -12.96 10.17 28.60
C ASP A 150 -13.45 9.16 29.65
N ALA A 151 -13.62 7.89 29.27
CA ALA A 151 -13.95 6.83 30.22
C ALA A 151 -12.85 6.62 31.27
N GLU A 152 -11.58 6.60 30.86
CA GLU A 152 -10.43 6.50 31.77
C GLU A 152 -10.35 7.72 32.70
N ARG A 153 -10.59 8.92 32.18
CA ARG A 153 -10.60 10.15 32.96
C ARG A 153 -11.70 10.13 34.02
N ASP A 154 -12.90 9.65 33.68
CA ASP A 154 -13.99 9.53 34.64
C ASP A 154 -13.71 8.45 35.69
N LYS A 155 -13.01 7.36 35.33
CA LYS A 155 -12.51 6.38 36.30
C LYS A 155 -11.50 7.03 37.27
N VAL A 156 -10.52 7.77 36.76
CA VAL A 156 -9.51 8.44 37.61
C VAL A 156 -10.14 9.52 38.49
N LYS A 157 -11.14 10.26 38.01
CA LYS A 157 -11.90 11.21 38.85
C LYS A 157 -12.58 10.52 40.04
N ARG A 158 -13.14 9.31 39.83
CA ARG A 158 -13.72 8.52 40.93
C ARG A 158 -12.64 8.09 41.91
N GLN A 159 -11.50 7.59 41.42
CA GLN A 159 -10.36 7.23 42.26
C GLN A 159 -9.83 8.43 43.07
N LEU A 160 -9.77 9.61 42.46
CA LEU A 160 -9.38 10.84 43.13
C LEU A 160 -10.38 11.19 44.25
N LYS A 161 -11.69 11.07 43.98
CA LYS A 161 -12.72 11.30 44.99
C LYS A 161 -12.58 10.31 46.15
N ASP A 162 -12.44 9.03 45.85
CA ASP A 162 -12.27 7.98 46.87
C ASP A 162 -10.99 8.21 47.70
N ALA A 163 -9.89 8.63 47.07
CA ALA A 163 -8.65 8.97 47.76
C ALA A 163 -8.78 10.20 48.68
N LEU A 164 -9.55 11.21 48.26
CA LEU A 164 -9.88 12.37 49.09
C LEU A 164 -10.73 11.98 50.30
N ASP A 165 -11.73 11.11 50.10
CA ASP A 165 -12.60 10.60 51.17
C ASP A 165 -11.81 9.76 52.18
N LEU A 166 -10.78 9.03 51.72
CA LEU A 166 -9.86 8.25 52.56
C LEU A 166 -8.69 9.07 53.14
N GLN A 167 -8.58 10.35 52.79
CA GLN A 167 -7.47 11.24 53.15
C GLN A 167 -6.07 10.69 52.79
N ASP A 168 -5.99 9.90 51.72
CA ASP A 168 -4.74 9.30 51.24
C ASP A 168 -4.03 10.26 50.27
N THR A 169 -3.06 11.01 50.79
CA THR A 169 -2.36 12.08 50.04
C THR A 169 -1.56 11.54 48.85
N GLU A 170 -0.98 10.34 48.97
CA GLU A 170 -0.20 9.72 47.90
C GLU A 170 -1.09 9.38 46.71
N LYS A 171 -2.23 8.72 46.97
CA LYS A 171 -3.20 8.40 45.91
C LYS A 171 -3.83 9.64 45.28
N VAL A 172 -4.01 10.72 46.05
CA VAL A 172 -4.47 12.01 45.51
C VAL A 172 -3.44 12.56 44.51
N MET A 173 -2.15 12.54 44.85
CA MET A 173 -1.11 13.00 43.92
C MET A 173 -1.05 12.13 42.67
N GLU A 174 -1.05 10.81 42.82
CA GLU A 174 -1.04 9.86 41.69
C GLU A 174 -2.23 10.06 40.74
N ALA A 175 -3.44 10.22 41.29
CA ALA A 175 -4.64 10.45 40.48
C ALA A 175 -4.60 11.80 39.76
N ASN A 176 -4.03 12.85 40.38
CA ASN A 176 -3.84 14.15 39.71
C ASN A 176 -2.81 14.07 38.57
N ASP A 177 -1.70 13.35 38.78
CA ASP A 177 -0.71 13.10 37.72
C ASP A 177 -1.32 12.33 36.56
N ALA A 178 -2.12 11.29 36.85
CA ALA A 178 -2.85 10.53 35.85
C ALA A 178 -3.86 11.39 35.08
N LEU A 179 -4.64 12.24 35.76
CA LEU A 179 -5.55 13.19 35.10
C LEU A 179 -4.81 14.16 34.17
N THR A 180 -3.62 14.61 34.57
CA THR A 180 -2.80 15.51 33.76
C THR A 180 -2.27 14.82 32.51
N LYS A 181 -1.78 13.58 32.64
CA LYS A 181 -1.36 12.76 31.50
C LYS A 181 -2.52 12.54 30.51
N LEU A 182 -3.68 12.14 30.99
CA LEU A 182 -4.88 11.95 30.18
C LEU A 182 -5.36 13.26 29.52
N ALA A 183 -5.20 14.41 30.17
CA ALA A 183 -5.54 15.70 29.59
C ALA A 183 -4.63 16.07 28.41
N VAL A 184 -3.32 15.81 28.53
CA VAL A 184 -2.36 16.01 27.43
C VAL A 184 -2.66 15.08 26.26
N GLU A 185 -2.97 13.81 26.55
CA GLU A 185 -3.36 12.85 25.51
C GLU A 185 -4.64 13.28 24.80
N LYS A 186 -5.66 13.73 25.54
CA LYS A 186 -6.89 14.26 24.95
C LYS A 186 -6.62 15.44 24.01
N GLU A 187 -5.73 16.35 24.41
CA GLU A 187 -5.37 17.48 23.55
C GLU A 187 -4.63 17.02 22.28
N LYS A 188 -3.71 16.06 22.38
CA LYS A 188 -3.05 15.48 21.20
C LYS A 188 -4.04 14.87 20.22
N VAL A 189 -5.05 14.17 20.71
CA VAL A 189 -6.11 13.56 19.89
C VAL A 189 -6.94 14.65 19.21
N ARG A 190 -7.31 15.69 19.96
CA ARG A 190 -8.05 16.83 19.43
C ARG A 190 -7.27 17.57 18.34
N ILE A 191 -5.97 17.80 18.54
CA ILE A 191 -5.08 18.39 17.53
C ILE A 191 -5.08 17.51 16.28
N SER A 192 -4.86 16.20 16.44
CA SER A 192 -4.81 15.25 15.33
C SER A 192 -6.13 15.21 14.54
N LEU A 193 -7.29 15.26 15.22
CA LEU A 193 -8.60 15.36 14.60
C LEU A 193 -8.76 16.68 13.84
N SER A 194 -8.34 17.81 14.43
CA SER A 194 -8.42 19.12 13.79
C SER A 194 -7.55 19.21 12.54
N GLU A 195 -6.33 18.65 12.58
CA GLU A 195 -5.43 18.57 11.43
C GLU A 195 -6.04 17.76 10.29
N LYS A 196 -6.65 16.61 10.60
CA LYS A 196 -7.37 15.80 9.60
C LYS A 196 -8.57 16.54 9.00
N GLU A 197 -9.33 17.25 9.83
CA GLU A 197 -10.45 18.07 9.33
C GLU A 197 -9.98 19.20 8.41
N LYS A 198 -8.86 19.84 8.71
CA LYS A 198 -8.24 20.86 7.86
C LYS A 198 -7.75 20.26 6.55
N ALA A 199 -6.99 19.16 6.60
CA ALA A 199 -6.53 18.46 5.41
C ALA A 199 -7.69 18.00 4.49
N LYS A 200 -8.83 17.61 5.08
CA LYS A 200 -10.04 17.24 4.34
C LYS A 200 -10.74 18.45 3.69
N LYS A 201 -10.64 19.64 4.29
CA LYS A 201 -11.16 20.89 3.70
C LYS A 201 -10.26 21.36 2.55
N GLU A 202 -8.95 21.41 2.76
CA GLU A 202 -7.97 21.78 1.73
C GLU A 202 -8.08 20.85 0.50
N LYS A 203 -8.19 19.53 0.71
CA LYS A 203 -8.37 18.56 -0.39
C LYS A 203 -9.70 18.71 -1.14
N LYS A 204 -10.71 19.37 -0.55
CA LYS A 204 -11.97 19.70 -1.23
C LYS A 204 -11.87 21.01 -2.02
N GLU A 205 -11.05 21.95 -1.58
CA GLU A 205 -10.81 23.23 -2.26
C GLU A 205 -9.85 23.06 -3.46
N ASP A 206 -8.88 22.15 -3.40
CA ASP A 206 -7.93 21.83 -4.47
C ASP A 206 -8.46 20.85 -5.55
N LYS A 207 -9.77 20.77 -5.79
CA LYS A 207 -10.30 20.14 -7.02
C LYS A 207 -10.59 21.21 -8.08
N PRO A 208 -9.60 21.67 -8.87
CA PRO A 208 -9.92 22.30 -10.14
C PRO A 208 -10.44 21.23 -11.11
N GLU A 209 -11.56 21.56 -11.76
CA GLU A 209 -12.16 20.80 -12.85
C GLU A 209 -11.11 20.51 -13.92
N THR A 210 -10.63 19.26 -13.98
CA THR A 210 -9.76 18.82 -15.07
C THR A 210 -10.64 18.51 -16.28
N THR A 211 -10.95 19.56 -17.04
CA THR A 211 -11.50 19.47 -18.40
C THR A 211 -10.43 18.85 -19.32
N ILE A 212 -10.43 17.52 -19.45
CA ILE A 212 -9.73 16.82 -20.52
C ILE A 212 -10.72 15.79 -21.10
N ASN A 213 -11.67 16.28 -21.91
CA ASN A 213 -12.26 15.53 -23.01
C ASN A 213 -13.21 16.42 -23.81
N GLN A 214 -12.77 16.88 -24.98
CA GLN A 214 -13.55 17.03 -26.22
C GLN A 214 -12.70 17.79 -27.25
N GLN A 215 -11.72 17.11 -27.83
CA GLN A 215 -11.03 17.61 -29.03
C GLN A 215 -10.51 16.44 -29.88
N ILE A 216 -11.39 15.50 -30.23
CA ILE A 216 -11.07 14.48 -31.25
C ILE A 216 -12.27 14.12 -32.15
N ASN A 217 -13.33 14.96 -32.27
CA ASN A 217 -14.49 14.61 -33.10
C ASN A 217 -15.05 15.74 -33.99
N GLU A 218 -14.20 16.51 -34.65
CA GLU A 218 -14.64 17.46 -35.71
C GLU A 218 -13.93 17.29 -37.07
N GLN A 219 -13.13 16.24 -37.28
CA GLN A 219 -12.51 15.99 -38.59
C GLN A 219 -12.95 14.66 -39.20
N ALA A 220 -14.26 14.48 -39.36
CA ALA A 220 -14.79 13.44 -40.25
C ALA A 220 -16.24 13.77 -40.67
N ALA A 221 -16.45 14.91 -41.34
CA ALA A 221 -17.66 15.12 -42.13
C ALA A 221 -17.27 15.19 -43.62
N PRO A 222 -17.75 14.28 -44.48
CA PRO A 222 -17.44 14.29 -45.91
C PRO A 222 -18.20 15.44 -46.60
N GLN A 223 -17.45 16.31 -47.28
CA GLN A 223 -18.04 17.28 -48.20
C GLN A 223 -18.59 16.54 -49.42
N LYS A 224 -19.91 16.59 -49.59
CA LYS A 224 -20.58 16.27 -50.87
C LYS A 224 -20.31 17.41 -51.85
N ILE A 225 -19.80 17.05 -53.03
CA ILE A 225 -20.02 17.77 -54.30
C ILE A 225 -20.68 16.76 -55.23
#